data_AF-A0A7S3PLL5-F1
#
_entry.id   AF-A0A7S3PLL5-F1
#
_cell.length_a   1.000
_cell.length_b   1.000
_cell.length_c   1.000
_cell.angle_alpha   90.00
_cell.angle_beta   90.00
_cell.angle_gamma   90.00
#
_symmetry.space_group_name_H-M   'P 1'
#
loop_
_entity.id
_entity.type
_entity.pdbx_description
1 polymer ?
#
loop_
_entity_poly.entity_id
_entity_poly.type
_entity_poly.pdbx_seq_one_letter_code
_entity_poly.pdbx_strand_id
1 'polypeptide(L)'
;MVRALFPLLWWLGYLIGLLKKRPIQTSPIEESEVKRFLKRPPLKMPVLALIGENDGCFFPPLFRYVHSRDGGSERLFLNTSLCKTIQGAGHFSFIEQPEIVSQHLLELFELPSCGNSSL
;
A
#
# COMPACT_ATOMS: atom_id res chain seq x y z
N MET A 1 1.03 -13.42 -50.52
CA MET A 1 1.19 -13.57 -49.05
C MET A 1 1.07 -12.28 -48.24
N VAL A 2 0.64 -11.13 -48.81
CA VAL A 2 0.67 -9.82 -48.10
C VAL A 2 -0.69 -9.44 -47.45
N ARG A 3 -1.79 -10.14 -47.76
CA ARG A 3 -3.15 -9.76 -47.33
C ARG A 3 -3.53 -10.14 -45.89
N ALA A 4 -2.75 -11.00 -45.21
CA ALA A 4 -3.07 -11.47 -43.85
C ALA A 4 -2.45 -10.62 -42.73
N LEU A 5 -1.48 -9.73 -43.04
CA LEU A 5 -0.80 -8.91 -42.03
C LEU A 5 -1.63 -7.69 -41.57
N PHE A 6 -2.52 -7.19 -42.42
CA PHE A 6 -3.30 -5.99 -42.17
C PHE A 6 -4.25 -6.10 -40.96
N PRO A 7 -5.05 -7.18 -40.80
CA PRO A 7 -5.92 -7.31 -39.64
C PRO A 7 -5.13 -7.52 -38.34
N LEU A 8 -3.95 -8.16 -38.40
CA LEU A 8 -3.11 -8.38 -37.22
C LEU A 8 -2.52 -7.05 -36.71
N LEU A 9 -2.03 -6.21 -37.63
CA LEU A 9 -1.50 -4.88 -37.30
C LEU A 9 -2.60 -3.94 -36.79
N TRP A 10 -3.82 -4.06 -37.32
CA TRP A 10 -4.98 -3.31 -36.84
C TRP A 10 -5.35 -3.70 -35.40
N TRP A 11 -5.40 -5.00 -35.10
CA TRP A 11 -5.63 -5.50 -33.75
C TRP A 11 -4.51 -5.10 -32.78
N LEU A 12 -3.24 -5.14 -33.23
CA LEU A 12 -2.11 -4.69 -32.42
C LEU A 12 -2.21 -3.19 -32.09
N GLY A 13 -2.56 -2.36 -33.08
CA GLY A 13 -2.77 -0.92 -32.89
C GLY A 13 -3.94 -0.61 -31.95
N TYR A 14 -5.02 -1.39 -32.03
CA TYR A 14 -6.17 -1.28 -31.13
C TYR A 14 -5.81 -1.69 -29.70
N LEU A 15 -5.05 -2.78 -29.52
CA LEU A 15 -4.60 -3.26 -28.21
C LEU A 15 -3.62 -2.27 -27.56
N ILE A 16 -2.66 -1.73 -28.33
CA ILE A 16 -1.74 -0.68 -27.89
C ILE A 16 -2.54 0.58 -27.52
N GLY A 17 -3.55 0.95 -28.30
CA GLY A 17 -4.44 2.06 -28.01
C GLY A 17 -5.26 1.88 -26.72
N LEU A 18 -5.69 0.66 -26.42
CA LEU A 18 -6.37 0.30 -25.17
C LEU A 18 -5.43 0.36 -23.97
N LEU A 19 -4.21 -0.17 -24.10
CA LEU A 19 -3.19 -0.14 -23.06
C LEU A 19 -2.70 1.29 -22.77
N LYS A 20 -2.66 2.17 -23.78
CA LYS A 20 -2.28 3.59 -23.62
C LYS A 20 -3.38 4.44 -22.97
N LYS A 21 -4.65 4.01 -23.06
CA LYS A 21 -5.82 4.79 -22.62
C LYS A 21 -6.21 4.61 -21.16
N ARG A 22 -5.52 3.76 -20.40
CA ARG A 22 -5.74 3.65 -18.96
C ARG A 22 -4.42 3.55 -18.20
N PRO A 23 -3.71 4.67 -17.96
CA PRO A 23 -3.15 4.79 -16.62
C PRO A 23 -4.35 4.67 -15.67
N ILE A 24 -4.33 3.68 -14.79
CA ILE A 24 -5.20 3.70 -13.61
C ILE A 24 -4.82 5.01 -12.92
N GLN A 25 -5.67 6.02 -13.12
CA GLN A 25 -5.48 7.33 -12.54
C GLN A 25 -5.84 7.14 -11.07
N THR A 26 -4.89 6.61 -10.30
CA THR A 26 -4.88 6.84 -8.86
C THR A 26 -4.82 8.35 -8.75
N SER A 27 -5.94 8.98 -8.38
CA SER A 27 -5.93 10.40 -8.06
C SER A 27 -4.77 10.59 -7.09
N PRO A 28 -3.79 11.46 -7.38
CA PRO A 28 -2.74 11.71 -6.42
C PRO A 28 -3.46 12.19 -5.17
N ILE A 29 -3.41 11.41 -4.09
CA ILE A 29 -3.84 11.88 -2.78
C ILE A 29 -3.03 13.16 -2.60
N GLU A 30 -3.72 14.30 -2.53
CA GLU A 30 -3.04 15.58 -2.49
C GLU A 30 -2.12 15.58 -1.27
N GLU A 31 -0.89 16.04 -1.45
CA GLU A 31 0.08 16.19 -0.36
C GLU A 31 -0.51 16.97 0.83
N SER A 32 -1.52 17.81 0.56
CA SER A 32 -2.35 18.54 1.52
C SER A 32 -3.13 17.60 2.48
N GLU A 33 -3.69 16.50 1.98
CA GLU A 33 -4.43 15.52 2.78
C GLU A 33 -3.50 14.68 3.64
N VAL A 34 -2.34 14.31 3.09
CA VAL A 34 -1.27 13.61 3.81
C VAL A 34 -0.79 14.47 4.98
N LYS A 35 -0.47 15.74 4.71
CA LYS A 35 -0.09 16.71 5.75
C LYS A 35 -1.19 16.93 6.78
N ARG A 36 -2.46 16.90 6.39
CA ARG A 36 -3.59 17.02 7.32
C ARG A 36 -3.71 15.78 8.22
N PHE A 37 -3.52 14.59 7.66
CA PHE A 37 -3.55 13.33 8.40
C PHE A 37 -2.42 13.26 9.44
N LEU A 38 -1.21 13.64 9.06
CA LEU A 38 -0.03 13.68 9.94
C LEU A 38 -0.10 14.73 11.07
N LYS A 39 -1.04 15.69 10.98
CA LYS A 39 -1.30 16.65 12.06
C LYS A 39 -2.23 16.12 13.16
N ARG A 40 -2.79 14.92 12.99
CA ARG A 40 -3.65 14.29 14.01
C ARG A 40 -2.83 13.91 15.25
N PRO A 41 -3.48 13.82 16.42
CA PRO A 41 -2.81 13.33 17.62
C PRO A 41 -2.29 11.90 17.43
N PRO A 42 -1.18 11.52 18.09
CA PRO A 42 -0.62 10.18 18.01
C PRO A 42 -1.64 9.11 18.40
N LEU A 43 -1.63 8.01 17.66
CA LEU A 43 -2.37 6.80 18.00
C LEU A 43 -1.72 6.18 19.24
N LYS A 44 -2.48 6.08 20.33
CA LYS A 44 -2.00 5.57 21.62
C LYS A 44 -1.97 4.04 21.73
N MET A 45 -2.20 3.34 20.63
CA MET A 45 -2.29 1.88 20.57
C MET A 45 -1.30 1.35 19.52
N PRO A 46 -0.80 0.11 19.67
CA PRO A 46 -0.06 -0.56 18.61
C PRO A 46 -0.88 -0.61 17.31
N VAL A 47 -0.23 -0.36 16.18
CA VAL A 47 -0.87 -0.36 14.86
C VAL A 47 -0.09 -1.25 13.92
N LEU A 48 -0.76 -2.20 13.28
CA LEU A 48 -0.23 -2.89 12.10
C LEU A 48 -0.84 -2.30 10.85
N ALA A 49 -0.01 -1.71 10.00
CA ALA A 49 -0.38 -1.24 8.69
C ALA A 49 0.18 -2.20 7.63
N LEU A 50 -0.71 -2.72 6.78
CA LEU A 50 -0.36 -3.65 5.70
C LEU A 50 -0.74 -3.03 4.35
N ILE A 51 0.11 -3.20 3.35
CA ILE A 51 -0.20 -2.86 1.96
C ILE A 51 0.31 -3.91 0.99
N GLY A 52 -0.46 -4.22 -0.05
CA GLY A 52 0.05 -5.03 -1.16
C GLY A 52 1.06 -4.27 -2.00
N GLU A 53 2.12 -4.94 -2.44
CA GLU A 53 3.10 -4.36 -3.37
C GLU A 53 2.45 -3.83 -4.66
N ASN A 54 1.44 -4.55 -5.14
CA ASN A 54 0.73 -4.30 -6.38
C ASN A 54 -0.67 -3.71 -6.13
N ASP A 55 -0.89 -3.07 -4.97
CA ASP A 55 -2.19 -2.45 -4.65
C ASP A 55 -2.49 -1.31 -5.65
N GLY A 56 -3.55 -1.52 -6.45
CA GLY A 56 -4.04 -0.54 -7.43
C GLY A 56 -5.07 0.44 -6.87
N CYS A 57 -5.53 0.24 -5.63
CA CYS A 57 -6.51 1.06 -4.93
C CYS A 57 -5.85 2.05 -3.96
N PHE A 58 -4.73 1.67 -3.34
CA PHE A 58 -3.97 2.53 -2.44
C PHE A 58 -2.51 2.65 -2.90
N PHE A 59 -1.96 3.86 -2.96
CA PHE A 59 -0.64 4.10 -3.55
C PHE A 59 0.51 3.64 -2.62
N PRO A 60 1.27 2.58 -2.96
CA PRO A 60 2.28 2.03 -2.06
C PRO A 60 3.44 2.97 -1.71
N PRO A 61 3.91 3.87 -2.61
CA PRO A 61 4.93 4.85 -2.24
C PRO A 61 4.44 5.87 -1.21
N LEU A 62 3.16 6.27 -1.26
CA LEU A 62 2.60 7.18 -0.27
C LEU A 62 2.46 6.51 1.08
N PHE A 63 2.01 5.26 1.09
CA PHE A 63 1.98 4.46 2.31
C PHE A 63 3.37 4.38 2.95
N ARG A 64 4.40 4.07 2.16
CA ARG A 64 5.79 4.08 2.62
C ARG A 64 6.22 5.46 3.13
N TYR A 65 5.85 6.55 2.45
CA TYR A 65 6.16 7.91 2.89
C TYR A 65 5.50 8.24 4.24
N VAL A 66 4.20 8.00 4.40
CA VAL A 66 3.43 8.27 5.63
C VAL A 66 3.94 7.46 6.82
N HIS A 67 4.51 6.28 6.56
CA HIS A 67 5.09 5.44 7.60
C HIS A 67 6.62 5.61 7.78
N SER A 68 7.29 6.33 6.87
CA SER A 68 8.71 6.68 7.00
C SER A 68 8.94 7.79 8.01
N ARG A 69 10.13 7.82 8.64
CA ARG A 69 10.53 8.91 9.56
C ARG A 69 10.45 10.29 8.88
N ASP A 70 10.79 10.35 7.60
CA ASP A 70 10.78 11.58 6.80
C ASP A 70 9.37 12.13 6.53
N GLY A 71 8.35 11.26 6.52
CA GLY A 71 6.95 11.65 6.40
C GLY A 71 6.32 12.10 7.72
N GLY A 72 7.07 12.21 8.81
CA GLY A 72 6.52 12.61 10.11
C GLY A 72 5.71 11.52 10.82
N SER A 73 5.92 10.25 10.43
CA SER A 73 5.22 9.10 10.97
C SER A 73 5.40 8.92 12.48
N GLU A 74 6.55 9.32 13.03
CA GLU A 74 6.85 9.26 14.47
C GLU A 74 5.88 10.10 15.32
N ARG A 75 5.22 11.12 14.74
CA ARG A 75 4.20 11.90 15.45
C ARG A 75 2.85 11.20 15.53
N LEU A 76 2.55 10.32 14.58
CA LEU A 76 1.24 9.69 14.48
C LEU A 76 1.26 8.24 14.97
N PHE A 77 2.35 7.53 14.68
CA PHE A 77 2.57 6.13 15.00
C PHE A 77 3.64 6.03 16.09
N LEU A 78 3.27 5.40 17.20
CA LEU A 78 4.23 5.09 18.26
C LEU A 78 5.24 4.03 17.77
N ASN A 79 6.36 3.89 18.48
CA ASN A 79 7.39 2.86 18.25
C ASN A 79 6.84 1.42 18.30
N THR A 80 5.60 1.23 18.74
CA THR A 80 4.85 -0.03 18.76
C THR A 80 4.04 -0.26 17.48
N SER A 81 4.28 0.50 16.41
CA SER A 81 3.58 0.35 15.13
C SER A 81 4.44 -0.36 14.10
N LEU A 82 3.86 -1.30 13.38
CA LEU A 82 4.50 -2.05 12.30
C LEU A 82 3.90 -1.65 10.96
N CYS A 83 4.76 -1.49 9.96
CA CYS A 83 4.38 -1.20 8.59
C CYS A 83 5.00 -2.26 7.69
N LYS A 84 4.17 -3.02 6.97
CA LYS A 84 4.62 -4.14 6.14
C LYS A 84 4.05 -4.03 4.73
N THR A 85 4.89 -4.32 3.75
CA THR A 85 4.48 -4.48 2.35
C THR A 85 4.44 -5.96 2.03
N ILE A 86 3.29 -6.45 1.59
CA ILE A 86 3.04 -7.83 1.23
C ILE A 86 3.46 -8.03 -0.24
N GLN A 87 4.55 -8.76 -0.44
CA GLN A 87 5.13 -9.03 -1.75
C GLN A 87 4.16 -9.85 -2.61
N GLY A 88 4.04 -9.50 -3.89
CA GLY A 88 3.18 -10.21 -4.83
C GLY A 88 1.67 -10.10 -4.58
N ALA A 89 1.23 -9.27 -3.63
CA ALA A 89 -0.19 -9.05 -3.34
C ALA A 89 -0.69 -7.68 -3.82
N GLY A 90 -1.96 -7.60 -4.17
CA GLY A 90 -2.71 -6.39 -4.45
C GLY A 90 -3.50 -5.89 -3.24
N HIS A 91 -4.65 -5.28 -3.53
CA HIS A 91 -5.51 -4.69 -2.50
C HIS A 91 -6.08 -5.73 -1.52
N PHE A 92 -6.36 -6.95 -1.99
CA PHE A 92 -6.93 -8.02 -1.20
C PHE A 92 -5.84 -8.93 -0.62
N SER A 93 -4.76 -8.33 -0.11
CA SER A 93 -3.58 -9.03 0.41
C SER A 93 -3.88 -10.11 1.44
N PHE A 94 -4.95 -9.97 2.22
CA PHE A 94 -5.41 -10.99 3.19
C PHE A 94 -6.03 -12.24 2.55
N ILE A 95 -6.50 -12.17 1.30
CA ILE A 95 -6.96 -13.32 0.51
C ILE A 95 -5.81 -13.88 -0.32
N GLU A 96 -4.98 -13.00 -0.87
CA GLU A 96 -3.91 -13.36 -1.80
C GLU A 96 -2.70 -13.99 -1.10
N GLN A 97 -2.39 -13.56 0.12
CA GLN A 97 -1.25 -14.01 0.93
C GLN A 97 -1.66 -14.20 2.40
N PRO A 98 -2.64 -15.08 2.71
CA PRO A 98 -3.23 -15.18 4.05
C PRO A 98 -2.22 -15.60 5.11
N GLU A 99 -1.26 -16.47 4.78
CA GLU A 99 -0.22 -16.92 5.71
C GLU A 99 0.72 -15.77 6.10
N ILE A 100 1.14 -14.97 5.12
CA ILE A 100 2.05 -13.83 5.34
C ILE A 100 1.34 -12.77 6.19
N VAL A 101 0.08 -12.47 5.87
CA VAL A 101 -0.73 -11.51 6.66
C VAL A 101 -0.91 -12.01 8.09
N SER A 102 -1.18 -13.30 8.28
CA SER A 102 -1.32 -13.91 9.60
C SER A 102 -0.03 -13.81 10.42
N GLN A 103 1.12 -14.05 9.79
CA GLN A 103 2.41 -13.91 10.45
C GLN A 103 2.64 -12.49 10.97
N HIS A 104 2.36 -11.47 10.15
CA HIS A 104 2.51 -10.08 10.59
C HIS A 104 1.51 -9.67 11.67
N LEU A 105 0.31 -10.26 11.70
CA LEU A 105 -0.63 -10.09 12.80
C LEU A 105 -0.07 -10.66 14.11
N LEU A 106 0.56 -11.84 14.06
CA LEU A 106 1.22 -12.43 15.23
C LEU A 106 2.38 -11.56 15.73
N GLU A 107 3.21 -11.03 14.81
CA GLU A 107 4.29 -10.09 15.16
C GLU A 107 3.78 -8.87 15.94
N LEU A 108 2.59 -8.34 15.60
CA LEU A 108 2.00 -7.21 16.33
C LEU A 108 1.68 -7.59 17.79
N PHE A 109 1.18 -8.79 18.03
CA PHE A 109 0.83 -9.28 19.38
C PHE A 109 2.06 -9.61 20.23
N GLU A 110 3.20 -9.87 19.61
CA GLU A 110 4.47 -10.06 20.30
C GLU A 110 5.14 -8.74 20.72
N LEU A 111 4.68 -7.60 20.21
CA LEU A 111 5.20 -6.31 20.65
C LEU A 111 4.91 -6.10 22.13
N PRO A 112 5.87 -5.55 22.89
CA PRO A 112 5.66 -5.26 24.30
C PRO A 112 4.45 -4.34 24.46
N SER A 113 3.42 -4.85 25.12
CA SER A 113 2.25 -4.07 25.52
C SER A 113 2.72 -2.83 26.28
N CYS A 114 2.30 -1.65 25.82
CA CYS A 114 2.44 -0.40 26.57
C CYS A 114 1.51 -0.48 27.80
N GLY A 115 1.87 -1.31 28.78
CA GLY A 115 0.99 -1.76 29.85
C GLY A 115 1.65 -2.68 30.89
N ASN A 116 2.82 -3.28 30.60
CA ASN A 116 3.63 -3.95 31.63
C ASN A 116 4.66 -3.02 32.28
N SER A 117 4.25 -1.80 32.61
CA SER A 117 4.87 -1.06 33.72
C SER A 117 4.09 -1.45 34.98
N SER A 118 4.37 -2.65 35.49
CA SER A 118 3.87 -3.12 36.77
C SER A 118 4.50 -2.30 37.90
N LEU A 119 3.59 -1.68 38.65
CA LEU A 119 3.64 -1.30 40.07
C LEU A 119 4.59 -2.12 40.93
#